data_AF-A0A7L5A5I3-F1
#
_entry.id   AF-A0A7L5A5I3-F1
#
_cell.length_a   1.000
_cell.length_b   1.000
_cell.length_c   1.000
_cell.angle_alpha   90.00
_cell.angle_beta   90.00
_cell.angle_gamma   90.00
#
_symmetry.space_group_name_H-M   'P 1'
#
loop_
_entity.id
_entity.type
_entity.pdbx_description
1 polymer ?
#
loop_
_entity_poly.entity_id
_entity_poly.type
_entity_poly.pdbx_seq_one_letter_code
_entity_poly.pdbx_strand_id
1 'polypeptide(L)'
;MAQGWESKSVEGQQAEATQAKAAAAEKAAAKVVAENNIVADANRRRKVQELELQRERILSERTSNVHRRTALTNALADIEEKLAELGWTLHL
;
A
#
# COMPACT_ATOMS: atom_id res chain seq x y z
N MET A 1 -41.49 43.75 -24.95
CA MET A 1 -41.05 43.16 -23.67
C MET A 1 -40.55 41.76 -23.98
N ALA A 2 -39.24 41.60 -24.17
CA ALA A 2 -38.62 40.36 -24.60
C ALA A 2 -37.68 39.87 -23.49
N GLN A 3 -38.22 39.17 -22.50
CA GLN A 3 -37.43 38.44 -21.52
C GLN A 3 -38.15 37.14 -21.21
N GLY A 4 -37.64 36.03 -21.74
CA GLY A 4 -38.28 34.73 -21.53
C GLY A 4 -37.62 33.53 -22.21
N TRP A 5 -36.55 33.72 -23.00
CA TRP A 5 -35.93 32.63 -23.77
C TRP A 5 -34.59 32.13 -23.21
N GLU A 6 -33.94 32.83 -22.28
CA GLU A 6 -32.59 32.44 -21.83
C GLU A 6 -32.54 31.68 -20.51
N SER A 7 -33.56 31.78 -19.66
CA SER A 7 -33.48 31.21 -18.30
C SER A 7 -33.52 29.68 -18.25
N LYS A 8 -34.05 29.00 -19.27
CA LYS A 8 -34.20 27.53 -19.25
C LYS A 8 -32.94 26.76 -19.69
N SER A 9 -32.03 27.41 -20.43
CA SER A 9 -30.75 26.82 -20.84
C SER A 9 -29.65 26.98 -19.79
N VAL A 10 -29.70 28.05 -18.99
CA VAL A 10 -28.66 28.34 -17.98
C VAL A 10 -28.73 27.35 -16.80
N GLU A 11 -29.92 27.04 -16.29
CA GLU A 11 -30.09 26.03 -15.23
C GLU A 11 -29.57 24.64 -15.65
N GLY A 12 -29.84 24.23 -16.90
CA GLY A 12 -29.38 22.95 -17.45
C GLY A 12 -27.84 22.87 -17.54
N GLN A 13 -27.21 23.95 -18.02
CA GLN A 13 -25.75 24.03 -18.07
C GLN A 13 -25.10 24.06 -16.68
N GLN A 14 -25.73 24.70 -15.69
CA GLN A 14 -25.23 24.72 -14.31
C GLN A 14 -25.35 23.33 -13.64
N ALA A 15 -26.44 22.60 -13.90
CA ALA A 15 -26.62 21.23 -13.42
C ALA A 15 -25.59 20.26 -14.03
N GLU A 16 -25.30 20.40 -15.33
CA GLU A 16 -24.30 19.58 -16.02
C GLU A 16 -22.87 19.93 -15.58
N ALA A 17 -22.58 21.22 -15.37
CA ALA A 17 -21.29 21.68 -14.86
C ALA A 17 -21.04 21.20 -13.41
N THR A 18 -22.07 21.18 -12.55
CA THR A 18 -21.95 20.68 -11.18
C THR A 18 -21.75 19.16 -11.15
N GLN A 19 -22.45 18.40 -11.99
CA GLN A 19 -22.20 16.95 -12.15
C GLN A 19 -20.80 16.65 -12.69
N ALA A 20 -20.34 17.38 -13.71
CA ALA A 20 -19.00 17.21 -14.25
C ALA A 20 -17.91 17.50 -13.19
N LYS A 21 -18.12 18.53 -12.36
CA LYS A 21 -17.21 18.89 -11.27
C LYS A 21 -17.20 17.85 -10.14
N ALA A 22 -18.37 17.29 -9.80
CA ALA A 22 -18.49 16.21 -8.82
C ALA A 22 -17.79 14.92 -9.31
N ALA A 23 -18.01 14.54 -10.57
CA ALA A 23 -17.35 13.38 -11.17
C ALA A 23 -15.82 13.55 -11.29
N ALA A 24 -15.34 14.77 -11.54
CA ALA A 24 -13.90 15.08 -11.54
C ALA A 24 -13.30 14.99 -10.12
N ALA A 25 -14.01 15.46 -9.10
CA ALA A 25 -13.59 15.37 -7.70
C ALA A 25 -13.52 13.91 -7.21
N GLU A 26 -14.50 13.08 -7.59
CA GLU A 26 -14.50 11.65 -7.26
C GLU A 26 -13.33 10.91 -7.91
N LYS A 27 -13.05 11.17 -9.19
CA LYS A 27 -11.88 10.61 -9.88
C LYS A 27 -10.56 11.05 -9.25
N ALA A 28 -10.45 12.30 -8.82
CA ALA A 28 -9.27 12.80 -8.11
C ALA A 28 -9.09 12.11 -6.76
N ALA A 29 -10.18 11.92 -6.00
CA ALA A 29 -10.14 11.19 -4.73
C ALA A 29 -9.73 9.72 -4.92
N ALA A 30 -10.30 9.04 -5.92
CA ALA A 30 -9.95 7.66 -6.26
C ALA A 30 -8.47 7.52 -6.67
N LYS A 31 -7.93 8.50 -7.41
CA LYS A 31 -6.50 8.52 -7.79
C LYS A 31 -5.58 8.65 -6.58
N VAL A 32 -5.92 9.54 -5.64
CA VAL A 32 -5.12 9.71 -4.40
C VAL A 32 -5.14 8.44 -3.56
N VAL A 33 -6.29 7.78 -3.43
CA VAL A 33 -6.39 6.49 -2.71
C VAL A 33 -5.55 5.41 -3.40
N ALA A 34 -5.61 5.32 -4.72
CA ALA A 34 -4.79 4.37 -5.49
C ALA A 34 -3.29 4.63 -5.33
N GLU A 35 -2.85 5.89 -5.39
CA GLU A 35 -1.44 6.27 -5.18
C GLU A 35 -0.97 5.91 -3.76
N ASN A 36 -1.78 6.19 -2.73
CA ASN A 36 -1.45 5.83 -1.35
C ASN A 36 -1.33 4.31 -1.16
N ASN A 37 -2.20 3.53 -1.81
CA ASN A 37 -2.13 2.06 -1.77
C ASN A 37 -0.85 1.55 -2.44
N ILE A 38 -0.45 2.11 -3.60
CA ILE A 38 0.80 1.75 -4.28
C ILE A 38 2.01 2.01 -3.39
N VAL A 39 2.05 3.15 -2.69
CA VAL A 39 3.15 3.48 -1.78
C VAL A 39 3.19 2.53 -0.58
N ALA A 40 2.03 2.20 0.01
CA ALA A 40 1.94 1.24 1.10
C ALA A 40 2.43 -0.16 0.69
N ASP A 41 2.04 -0.62 -0.49
CA ASP A 41 2.48 -1.90 -1.06
C ASP A 41 3.99 -1.92 -1.34
N ALA A 42 4.54 -0.82 -1.88
CA ALA A 42 5.98 -0.69 -2.12
C ALA A 42 6.77 -0.78 -0.80
N ASN A 43 6.29 -0.15 0.27
CA ASN A 43 6.92 -0.21 1.58
C ASN A 43 6.83 -1.63 2.19
N ARG A 44 5.67 -2.29 2.07
CA ARG A 44 5.52 -3.69 2.49
C ARG A 44 6.51 -4.60 1.77
N ARG A 45 6.63 -4.48 0.45
CA ARG A 45 7.56 -5.28 -0.36
C ARG A 45 9.02 -5.06 0.03
N ARG A 46 9.43 -3.82 0.26
CA ARG A 46 10.80 -3.50 0.73
C ARG A 46 11.09 -4.14 2.08
N LYS A 47 10.13 -4.07 3.01
CA LYS A 47 10.27 -4.66 4.35
C LYS A 47 10.39 -6.20 4.28
N VAL A 48 9.62 -6.84 3.41
CA VAL A 48 9.74 -8.28 3.15
C VAL A 48 11.13 -8.62 2.61
N GLN A 49 11.59 -7.91 1.56
CA GLN A 49 12.91 -8.16 0.96
C GLN A 49 14.05 -8.01 1.97
N GLU A 50 13.97 -7.01 2.85
CA GLU A 50 14.95 -6.80 3.91
C GLU A 50 14.97 -7.99 4.90
N LEU A 51 13.80 -8.45 5.33
CA LEU A 51 13.66 -9.59 6.24
C LEU A 51 14.13 -10.90 5.60
N GLU A 52 13.85 -11.12 4.32
CA GLU A 52 14.34 -12.27 3.55
C GLU A 52 15.87 -12.28 3.48
N LEU A 53 16.48 -11.14 3.18
CA LEU A 53 17.94 -11.03 3.14
C LEU A 53 18.59 -11.27 4.51
N GLN A 54 17.94 -10.82 5.59
CA GLN A 54 18.37 -11.14 6.96
C GLN A 54 18.26 -12.64 7.25
N ARG A 55 17.16 -13.28 6.83
CA ARG A 55 16.96 -14.73 6.98
C ARG A 55 18.04 -15.52 6.26
N GLU A 56 18.31 -15.21 5.00
CA GLU A 56 19.37 -15.86 4.22
C GLU A 56 20.74 -15.69 4.86
N ARG A 57 21.05 -14.48 5.33
CA ARG A 57 22.31 -14.22 6.05
C ARG A 57 22.44 -15.14 7.27
N ILE A 58 21.41 -15.23 8.11
CA ILE A 58 21.41 -16.09 9.31
C ILE A 58 21.55 -17.57 8.93
N LEU A 59 20.83 -18.04 7.91
CA LEU A 59 20.93 -19.42 7.44
C LEU A 59 22.31 -19.76 6.84
N SER A 60 23.00 -18.79 6.26
CA SER A 60 24.36 -18.97 5.75
C SER A 60 25.43 -19.00 6.83
N GLU A 61 25.16 -18.42 8.02
CA GLU A 61 26.11 -18.38 9.12
C GLU A 61 26.26 -19.75 9.79
N ARG A 62 27.44 -20.37 9.64
CA ARG A 62 27.83 -21.59 10.36
C ARG A 62 28.73 -21.24 11.53
N THR A 63 28.34 -21.64 12.74
CA THR A 63 29.08 -21.34 13.97
C THR A 63 29.18 -22.57 14.86
N SER A 64 30.35 -22.79 15.47
CA SER A 64 30.59 -23.86 16.45
C SER A 64 30.30 -23.44 17.90
N ASN A 65 30.08 -22.15 18.15
CA ASN A 65 29.76 -21.61 19.47
C ASN A 65 28.27 -21.78 19.77
N VAL A 66 27.94 -22.52 20.84
CA VAL A 66 26.57 -22.84 21.25
C VAL A 66 25.75 -21.58 21.52
N HIS A 67 26.30 -20.59 22.22
CA HIS A 67 25.58 -19.34 22.53
C HIS A 67 25.25 -18.55 21.27
N ARG A 68 26.20 -18.50 20.33
CA ARG A 68 25.98 -17.83 19.04
C ARG A 68 24.92 -18.56 18.21
N ARG A 69 24.95 -19.90 18.21
CA ARG A 69 23.92 -20.71 17.56
C ARG A 69 22.53 -20.41 18.11
N THR A 70 22.36 -20.39 19.44
CA THR A 70 21.07 -20.07 20.06
C THR A 70 20.60 -18.67 19.70
N ALA A 71 21.49 -17.67 19.71
CA ALA A 71 21.15 -16.31 19.30
C ALA A 71 20.68 -16.23 17.83
N LEU A 72 21.34 -16.95 16.92
CA LEU A 72 20.95 -17.02 15.51
C LEU A 72 19.59 -17.72 15.34
N THR A 73 19.31 -18.79 16.08
CA THR A 73 18.01 -19.47 16.04
C THR A 73 16.88 -18.57 16.53
N ASN A 74 17.08 -17.82 17.61
CA ASN A 74 16.09 -16.87 18.11
C ASN A 74 15.85 -15.73 17.11
N ALA A 75 16.93 -15.16 16.57
CA ALA A 75 16.82 -14.11 15.55
C ALA A 75 16.08 -14.59 14.30
N LEU A 76 16.26 -15.86 13.90
CA LEU A 76 15.54 -16.46 12.79
C LEU A 76 14.04 -16.59 13.09
N ALA A 77 13.67 -17.05 14.28
CA ALA A 77 12.27 -17.13 14.71
C ALA A 77 11.60 -15.74 14.72
N ASP A 78 12.29 -14.72 15.24
CA ASP A 78 11.79 -13.33 15.25
C ASP A 78 11.55 -12.78 13.83
N ILE A 79 12.40 -13.15 12.87
CA ILE A 79 12.25 -12.74 11.47
C ILE A 79 11.08 -13.47 10.81
N GLU A 80 10.92 -14.77 11.07
CA GLU A 80 9.81 -15.55 10.53
C GLU A 80 8.45 -15.07 11.08
N GLU A 81 8.38 -14.67 12.35
CA GLU A 81 7.20 -14.01 12.92
C GLU A 81 6.86 -12.70 12.20
N LYS A 82 7.85 -11.82 12.00
CA LYS A 82 7.66 -10.55 11.28
C LYS A 82 7.24 -10.74 9.82
N LEU A 83 7.73 -11.79 9.16
CA LEU A 83 7.29 -12.16 7.81
C LEU A 83 5.83 -12.63 7.82
N ALA A 84 5.44 -13.45 8.81
CA ALA A 84 4.07 -13.90 8.97
C ALA A 84 3.08 -12.74 9.22
N GLU A 85 3.45 -11.77 10.06
CA GLU A 85 2.66 -10.53 10.28
C GLU A 85 2.43 -9.73 9.00
N LEU A 86 3.37 -9.78 8.06
CA LEU A 86 3.28 -9.11 6.76
C LEU A 86 2.48 -9.91 5.72
N GLY A 87 1.92 -11.06 6.11
CA GLY A 87 1.20 -11.98 5.23
C GLY A 87 2.12 -12.84 4.36
N TRP A 88 3.42 -12.82 4.64
CA TRP A 88 4.43 -13.67 4.02
C TRP A 88 4.67 -14.89 4.91
N THR A 89 3.63 -15.68 5.11
CA THR A 89 3.75 -16.97 5.77
C THR A 89 4.36 -17.97 4.78
N LEU A 90 5.62 -18.35 4.99
CA LEU A 90 6.12 -19.63 4.47
C LEU A 90 5.23 -20.71 5.12
N HIS A 91 4.25 -21.20 4.37
CA HIS A 91 3.58 -22.45 4.71
C HIS A 91 4.65 -23.53 4.65
N LEU A 92 5.09 -23.99 5.83
CA LEU A 92 5.82 -25.23 6.01
C LEU A 92 4.83 -26.39 5.94
#